data_AF-A0A6N2KYM7-F1
#
_entry.id   AF-A0A6N2KYM7-F1
#
_cell.length_a   1.000
_cell.length_b   1.000
_cell.length_c   1.000
_cell.angle_alpha   90.00
_cell.angle_beta   90.00
_cell.angle_gamma   90.00
#
_symmetry.space_group_name_H-M   'P 1'
#
loop_
_entity.id
_entity.type
_entity.pdbx_description
1 polymer ?
#
loop_
_entity_poly.entity_id
_entity_poly.type
_entity_poly.pdbx_seq_one_letter_code
_entity_poly.pdbx_strand_id
1 'polypeptide(L)'
;MDELSNPTGPRKEFINNHCRDFMQMIKDIQFTLRNEIKSACEYRPFEKSDYTCRIANEICLSKLEHILSQLDLITQTITPQYHHAHDSTVSSTSSPMDF
;
A
#
# COMPACT_ATOMS: atom_id res chain seq x y z
N MET A 1 38.05 15.16 -36.16
CA MET A 1 38.49 16.58 -36.12
C MET A 1 39.70 16.78 -37.04
N ASP A 2 40.68 15.88 -37.03
CA ASP A 2 41.90 15.95 -37.87
C ASP A 2 41.72 15.79 -39.40
N GLU A 3 40.57 15.34 -39.90
CA GLU A 3 40.31 15.29 -41.35
C GLU A 3 39.68 16.57 -41.91
N LEU A 4 39.20 17.47 -41.04
CA LEU A 4 38.72 18.80 -41.43
C LEU A 4 39.87 19.78 -41.71
N SER A 5 41.10 19.44 -41.28
CA SER A 5 42.33 20.23 -41.44
C SER A 5 43.18 19.81 -42.65
N ASN A 6 42.65 18.95 -43.54
CA ASN A 6 43.35 18.54 -44.76
C ASN A 6 43.56 19.75 -45.70
N PRO A 7 44.77 20.02 -46.21
CA PRO A 7 45.06 21.17 -47.09
C PRO A 7 44.26 21.24 -48.40
N THR A 8 43.57 20.17 -48.79
CA THR A 8 42.64 20.14 -49.95
C THR A 8 41.21 20.57 -49.61
N GLY A 9 40.95 20.95 -48.36
CA GLY A 9 39.62 21.27 -47.84
C GLY A 9 38.81 20.03 -47.46
N PRO A 10 37.86 20.15 -46.52
CA PRO A 10 37.05 19.04 -46.06
C PRO A 10 36.13 18.51 -47.16
N ARG A 11 36.10 17.18 -47.36
CA ARG A 11 35.20 16.54 -48.34
C ARG A 11 33.75 16.80 -47.94
N LYS A 12 32.96 17.38 -48.86
CA LYS A 12 31.55 17.77 -48.64
C LYS A 12 30.68 16.64 -48.05
N GLU A 13 30.88 15.42 -48.51
CA GLU A 13 30.22 14.20 -48.01
C GLU A 13 30.48 13.98 -46.51
N PHE A 14 31.73 14.17 -46.07
CA PHE A 14 32.13 13.97 -44.67
C PHE A 14 31.49 15.00 -43.74
N ILE A 15 31.47 16.27 -44.15
CA ILE A 15 30.78 17.34 -43.39
C ILE A 15 29.29 17.03 -43.30
N ASN A 16 28.66 16.60 -44.40
CA ASN A 16 27.24 16.30 -44.41
C ASN A 16 26.90 15.15 -43.45
N ASN A 17 27.68 14.06 -43.50
CA ASN A 17 27.54 12.94 -42.56
C ASN A 17 27.73 13.39 -41.12
N HIS A 18 28.76 14.17 -40.82
CA HIS A 18 29.01 14.66 -39.47
C HIS A 18 27.89 15.57 -38.95
N CYS A 19 27.37 16.47 -39.79
CA CYS A 19 26.22 17.30 -39.45
C CYS A 19 24.96 16.46 -39.23
N ARG A 20 24.76 15.40 -40.03
CA ARG A 20 23.63 14.48 -39.88
C ARG A 20 23.71 13.69 -38.58
N ASP A 21 24.88 13.17 -38.25
CA ASP A 21 25.14 12.43 -37.02
C ASP A 21 24.94 13.33 -35.80
N PHE A 22 25.45 14.57 -35.86
CA PHE A 22 25.22 15.56 -34.82
C PHE A 22 23.73 15.84 -34.61
N MET A 23 22.99 16.11 -35.69
CA MET A 23 21.54 16.34 -35.59
C MET A 23 20.80 15.11 -35.05
N GLN A 24 21.24 13.89 -35.39
CA GLN A 24 20.65 12.66 -34.88
C GLN A 24 20.88 12.53 -33.37
N MET A 25 22.11 12.75 -32.90
CA MET A 25 22.42 12.75 -31.46
C MET A 25 21.58 13.77 -30.69
N ILE A 26 21.39 14.98 -31.23
CA ILE A 26 20.52 15.99 -30.62
C ILE A 26 19.07 15.48 -30.51
N LYS A 27 18.53 14.86 -31.55
CA LYS A 27 17.17 14.29 -31.52
C LYS A 27 17.05 13.18 -30.49
N ASP A 28 18.03 12.31 -30.40
CA ASP A 28 18.03 11.17 -29.48
C ASP A 28 18.07 11.65 -28.02
N ILE A 29 18.91 12.66 -27.72
CA ILE A 29 18.95 13.32 -26.41
C ILE A 29 17.59 13.95 -26.09
N GLN A 30 17.02 14.71 -27.02
CA GLN A 30 15.72 15.37 -26.81
C GLN A 30 14.59 14.36 -26.58
N PHE A 31 14.58 13.27 -27.33
CA PHE A 31 13.59 12.20 -27.19
C PHE A 31 13.71 11.51 -25.83
N THR A 32 14.94 11.19 -25.41
CA THR A 32 15.22 10.56 -24.12
C THR A 32 14.78 11.46 -22.97
N LEU A 33 15.20 12.73 -22.97
CA LEU A 33 14.80 13.70 -21.93
C LEU A 33 13.29 13.88 -21.86
N ARG A 34 12.60 13.96 -23.00
CA ARG A 34 11.13 14.05 -23.03
C ARG A 34 10.47 12.84 -22.36
N ASN A 35 10.97 11.63 -22.64
CA ASN A 35 10.41 10.41 -22.06
C ASN A 35 10.68 10.32 -20.56
N GLU A 36 11.87 10.71 -20.10
CA GLU A 36 12.20 10.77 -18.67
C GLU A 36 11.32 11.79 -17.93
N ILE A 37 11.14 12.99 -18.49
CA ILE A 37 10.22 13.99 -17.92
C ILE A 37 8.80 13.43 -17.85
N LYS A 38 8.31 12.83 -18.94
CA LYS A 38 6.97 12.23 -18.97
C LYS A 38 6.84 11.14 -17.90
N SER A 39 7.83 10.25 -17.79
CA SER A 39 7.84 9.19 -16.79
C SER A 39 7.86 9.74 -15.36
N ALA A 40 8.68 10.76 -15.08
CA ALA A 40 8.73 11.40 -13.78
C ALA A 40 7.42 12.14 -13.43
N CYS A 41 6.74 12.73 -14.40
CA CYS A 41 5.43 13.38 -14.21
C CYS A 41 4.28 12.38 -14.08
N GLU A 42 4.37 11.21 -14.73
CA GLU A 42 3.40 10.12 -14.63
C GLU A 42 3.67 9.22 -13.41
N TYR A 43 4.83 9.34 -12.77
CA TYR A 43 5.18 8.61 -11.56
C TYR A 43 4.24 9.00 -10.43
N ARG A 44 3.28 8.12 -10.14
CA ARG A 44 2.38 8.23 -9.00
C ARG A 44 2.76 7.19 -7.95
N PRO A 45 3.73 7.51 -7.07
CA PRO A 45 3.99 6.67 -5.92
C PRO A 45 2.67 6.57 -5.17
N PHE A 46 2.27 5.34 -4.81
CA PHE A 46 1.01 5.01 -4.12
C PHE A 46 -0.27 4.86 -4.94
N GLU A 47 -0.30 5.12 -6.26
CA GLU A 47 -1.54 4.90 -7.04
C GLU A 47 -1.96 3.42 -7.08
N LYS A 48 -1.01 2.50 -6.91
CA LYS A 48 -1.26 1.05 -6.75
C LYS A 48 -0.97 0.53 -5.34
N SER A 49 -0.83 1.42 -4.35
CA SER A 49 -0.54 0.97 -2.99
C SER A 49 -1.81 0.43 -2.34
N ASP A 50 -1.73 -0.79 -1.84
CA ASP A 50 -2.77 -1.41 -1.01
C ASP A 50 -2.66 -1.01 0.47
N TYR A 51 -1.70 -0.14 0.83
CA TYR A 51 -1.42 0.26 2.21
C TYR A 51 -2.66 0.78 2.92
N THR A 52 -3.40 1.71 2.30
CA THR A 52 -4.61 2.28 2.91
C THR A 52 -5.65 1.20 3.21
N CYS A 53 -5.89 0.28 2.28
CA CYS A 53 -6.83 -0.83 2.46
C CYS A 53 -6.35 -1.77 3.58
N ARG A 54 -5.06 -2.09 3.61
CA ARG A 54 -4.46 -2.95 4.64
C ARG A 54 -4.58 -2.36 6.03
N ILE A 55 -4.19 -1.10 6.21
CA ILE A 55 -4.28 -0.41 7.50
C ILE A 55 -5.73 -0.26 7.96
N ALA A 56 -6.66 0.05 7.05
CA ALA A 56 -8.09 0.11 7.39
C ALA A 56 -8.62 -1.24 7.91
N ASN A 57 -8.22 -2.34 7.27
CA ASN A 57 -8.59 -3.69 7.70
C ASN A 57 -7.98 -4.06 9.06
N GLU A 58 -6.70 -3.74 9.29
CA GLU A 58 -6.04 -3.96 10.60
C GLU A 58 -6.76 -3.21 11.72
N ILE A 59 -7.10 -1.93 11.50
CA ILE A 59 -7.88 -1.14 12.47
C ILE A 59 -9.26 -1.76 12.71
N CYS A 60 -9.91 -2.27 11.66
CA CYS A 60 -11.22 -2.90 11.79
C CYS A 60 -11.15 -4.18 12.63
N LEU A 61 -10.12 -5.01 12.42
CA LEU A 61 -9.89 -6.20 13.22
C LEU A 61 -9.68 -5.86 14.70
N SER A 62 -8.83 -4.89 15.02
CA SER A 62 -8.61 -4.48 16.42
C SER A 62 -9.87 -3.96 17.09
N LYS A 63 -10.76 -3.28 16.35
CA LYS A 63 -12.08 -2.87 16.87
C LYS A 63 -12.95 -4.09 17.18
N LEU A 64 -12.96 -5.10 16.32
CA LEU A 64 -13.74 -6.32 16.55
C LEU A 64 -13.22 -7.11 17.76
N GLU A 65 -11.90 -7.26 17.88
CA GLU A 65 -11.26 -7.90 19.03
C GLU A 65 -11.61 -7.18 20.34
N HIS A 66 -11.61 -5.84 20.31
CA HIS A 66 -12.03 -5.05 21.47
C HIS A 66 -13.50 -5.31 21.85
N ILE A 67 -14.42 -5.31 20.87
CA ILE A 67 -15.84 -5.61 21.13
C ILE A 67 -16.01 -7.01 21.71
N LEU A 68 -15.32 -8.01 21.17
CA LEU A 68 -15.35 -9.38 21.69
C LEU A 68 -14.88 -9.44 23.14
N SER A 69 -13.76 -8.79 23.47
CA SER A 69 -13.27 -8.69 24.84
C SER A 69 -14.30 -8.07 25.79
N GLN A 70 -15.05 -7.05 25.34
CA GLN A 70 -16.10 -6.43 26.15
C GLN A 70 -17.29 -7.37 26.36
N LEU A 71 -17.68 -8.14 25.33
CA LEU A 71 -18.74 -9.14 25.45
C LEU A 71 -18.36 -10.29 26.39
N ASP A 72 -17.11 -10.73 26.34
CA ASP A 72 -16.60 -11.76 27.25
C ASP A 72 -16.63 -11.26 28.70
N LEU A 73 -16.27 -9.99 28.93
CA LEU A 73 -16.34 -9.39 30.26
C LEU A 73 -17.79 -9.34 30.79
N ILE A 74 -18.75 -8.95 29.94
CA ILE A 74 -20.17 -8.94 30.29
C ILE A 74 -20.65 -10.36 30.62
N THR A 75 -20.27 -11.34 29.81
CA THR A 75 -20.62 -12.75 30.03
C THR A 75 -20.06 -13.25 31.35
N GLN A 76 -18.77 -13.02 31.62
CA GLN A 76 -18.14 -13.37 32.89
C GLN A 76 -18.76 -12.67 34.10
N THR A 77 -19.34 -11.48 33.92
CA THR A 77 -20.03 -10.77 35.00
C THR A 77 -21.41 -11.39 35.26
N ILE A 78 -22.18 -11.67 34.22
CA ILE A 78 -23.57 -12.11 34.32
C ILE A 78 -23.70 -13.61 34.62
N THR A 79 -22.85 -14.47 34.04
CA THR A 79 -22.97 -15.94 34.17
C THR A 79 -22.85 -16.43 35.63
N PRO A 80 -21.92 -15.93 36.46
CA PRO A 80 -21.89 -16.28 37.88
C PRO A 80 -23.13 -15.81 38.64
N GLN A 81 -23.65 -14.62 38.32
CA GLN A 81 -24.86 -14.06 38.95
C GLN A 81 -26.11 -14.89 38.63
N TYR A 82 -26.21 -15.40 37.40
CA TYR A 82 -27.30 -16.30 36.98
C TYR A 82 -27.22 -17.67 37.67
N HIS A 83 -26.03 -18.26 37.81
CA HIS A 83 -25.87 -19.53 38.52
C HIS A 83 -26.20 -19.40 40.02
N HIS A 84 -25.77 -18.30 40.66
CA HIS A 84 -26.04 -18.07 42.07
C HIS A 84 -27.54 -17.81 42.38
N ALA A 85 -28.26 -17.19 41.45
CA ALA A 85 -29.71 -16.97 41.55
C ALA A 85 -30.51 -18.28 41.35
N HIS A 86 -30.03 -19.19 40.51
CA HIS A 86 -30.66 -20.50 40.29
C HIS A 86 -30.43 -21.49 41.45
N ASP A 87 -29.25 -21.51 42.08
CA ASP A 87 -29.03 -22.37 43.26
C ASP A 87 -29.81 -21.90 44.50
N SER A 88 -29.99 -20.59 44.66
CA SER A 88 -30.77 -20.03 45.78
C SER A 88 -32.26 -20.37 45.73
N THR A 89 -32.84 -20.54 44.52
CA THR A 89 -34.24 -20.91 44.35
C THR A 89 -34.48 -22.41 44.51
N VAL A 90 -33.51 -23.27 44.15
CA VAL A 90 -33.60 -24.73 44.33
C VAL A 90 -33.40 -25.14 45.80
N SER A 91 -32.59 -24.41 46.57
CA SER A 91 -32.44 -24.67 48.01
C SER A 91 -33.71 -24.37 48.83
N SER A 92 -34.59 -23.49 48.34
CA SER A 92 -35.79 -23.04 49.08
C SER A 92 -37.01 -23.96 48.89
N THR A 93 -36.94 -24.94 47.99
CA THR A 93 -38.07 -25.85 47.66
C THR A 93 -37.92 -27.26 48.23
N SER A 94 -36.87 -27.52 49.03
CA SER A 94 -36.56 -28.85 49.59
C SER A 94 -36.77 -28.95 51.11
N SER A 95 -37.91 -28.46 51.64
CA SER A 95 -38.36 -28.89 52.97
C SER A 95 -39.13 -30.22 52.84
N PRO A 96 -38.68 -31.33 53.45
CA PRO A 96 -39.52 -32.52 53.56
C PRO A 96 -40.67 -32.24 54.52
N MET A 97 -41.91 -32.49 54.06
CA MET A 97 -43.06 -32.62 54.95
C MET A 97 -42.92 -33.96 55.68
N ASP A 98 -42.41 -33.92 56.91
CA ASP A 98 -42.48 -35.06 57.83
C ASP A 98 -43.91 -35.19 58.38
N PHE A 99 -44.45 -36.41 58.30
CA PHE A 99 -45.79 -36.83 58.73
C PHE A 99 -45.95 -36.85 60.26
#